data_AF-A0A7R9LLE1-F1
#
_entry.id   AF-A0A7R9LLE1-F1
#
_cell.length_a   1.000
_cell.length_b   1.000
_cell.length_c   1.000
_cell.angle_alpha   90.00
_cell.angle_beta   90.00
_cell.angle_gamma   90.00
#
_symmetry.space_group_name_H-M   'P 1'
#
loop_
_entity.id
_entity.type
_entity.pdbx_description
1 polymer ?
#
loop_
_entity_poly.entity_id
_entity_poly.type
_entity_poly.pdbx_seq_one_letter_code
_entity_poly.pdbx_strand_id
1 'polypeptide(L)'
;MYETMQRPQTLNYVYFETSSTSPFLIRRIEELIKTPNGNVEAKVMCFFRRRDISGSLIVLADKHQIRTGSIDCIDVVVVLVP
;
A
#
# COMPACT_ATOMS: atom_id res chain seq x y z
N MET A 1 -13.28 -22.17 22.43
CA MET A 1 -13.50 -20.73 22.21
C MET A 1 -12.14 -20.09 22.00
N TYR A 2 -11.58 -20.19 20.80
CA TYR A 2 -10.30 -19.55 20.46
C TYR A 2 -10.62 -18.12 20.05
N GLU A 3 -10.27 -17.20 20.94
CA GLU A 3 -10.33 -15.78 20.72
C GLU A 3 -9.29 -15.45 19.65
N THR A 4 -9.75 -15.02 18.48
CA THR A 4 -8.90 -14.48 17.43
C THR A 4 -8.22 -13.25 18.01
N MET A 5 -6.94 -13.41 18.37
CA MET A 5 -6.01 -12.35 18.74
C MET A 5 -6.03 -11.27 17.65
N GLN A 6 -6.95 -10.30 17.75
CA GLN A 6 -6.90 -9.08 16.97
C GLN A 6 -5.71 -8.30 17.53
N ARG A 7 -4.52 -8.58 17.00
CA ARG A 7 -3.35 -7.76 17.25
C ARG A 7 -3.75 -6.30 16.96
N PRO A 8 -3.34 -5.34 17.80
CA PRO A 8 -3.56 -3.94 17.51
C PRO A 8 -3.10 -3.66 16.08
N GLN A 9 -3.87 -2.85 15.35
CA GLN A 9 -3.60 -2.41 13.97
C GLN A 9 -2.27 -1.67 13.93
N THR A 10 -1.19 -2.43 13.99
CA THR A 10 0.17 -1.95 13.84
C THR A 10 0.20 -1.34 12.45
N LEU A 11 0.50 -0.04 12.36
CA LEU A 11 0.73 0.61 11.06
C LEU A 11 1.98 -0.02 10.45
N ASN A 12 1.77 -1.12 9.71
CA ASN A 12 2.84 -1.88 9.09
C ASN A 12 3.15 -1.22 7.75
N TYR A 13 4.13 -0.34 7.77
CA TYR A 13 4.74 0.21 6.57
C TYR A 13 5.82 -0.76 6.08
N VAL A 14 5.80 -1.01 4.77
CA VAL A 14 6.73 -1.92 4.09
C VAL A 14 7.40 -1.20 2.93
N TYR A 15 8.70 -1.49 2.77
CA TYR A 15 9.52 -1.00 1.67
C TYR A 15 9.56 -2.04 0.56
N PHE A 16 9.15 -1.64 -0.64
CA PHE A 16 9.20 -2.47 -1.83
C PHE A 16 10.37 -2.04 -2.71
N GLU A 17 11.19 -2.99 -3.11
CA GLU A 17 12.21 -2.81 -4.13
C GLU A 17 11.60 -3.09 -5.51
N THR A 18 11.85 -2.21 -6.48
CA THR A 18 11.47 -2.42 -7.89
C THR A 18 12.68 -2.61 -8.79
N SER A 19 13.80 -1.97 -8.47
CA SER A 19 15.13 -2.23 -9.05
C SER A 19 16.21 -1.81 -8.07
N SER A 20 17.41 -2.37 -8.21
CA SER A 20 18.57 -2.08 -7.36
C SER A 20 19.06 -0.62 -7.41
N THR A 21 18.59 0.15 -8.40
CA THR A 21 18.96 1.55 -8.62
C THR A 21 17.83 2.54 -8.31
N SER A 22 16.61 2.04 -8.09
CA SER A 22 15.45 2.89 -7.78
C SER A 22 15.27 3.00 -6.28
N PRO A 23 14.88 4.18 -5.75
CA PRO A 23 14.58 4.27 -4.32
C PRO A 23 13.35 3.43 -3.98
N PHE A 24 13.34 2.84 -2.78
CA PHE A 24 12.25 1.99 -2.31
C PHE A 24 10.89 2.69 -2.36
N LEU A 25 9.85 1.91 -2.70
CA LEU A 25 8.46 2.33 -2.62
C LEU A 25 7.92 2.07 -1.22
N ILE A 26 7.09 2.97 -0.70
CA ILE A 26 6.46 2.82 0.62
C ILE A 26 5.02 2.38 0.42
N ARG A 27 4.61 1.34 1.14
CA ARG A 27 3.23 0.86 1.17
C ARG A 27 2.81 0.58 2.61
N ARG A 28 1.54 0.80 2.95
CA ARG A 28 0.94 0.37 4.23
C ARG A 28 0.11 -0.87 3.98
N ILE A 29 0.30 -1.90 4.79
CA ILE A 29 -0.50 -3.11 4.75
C ILE A 29 -1.86 -2.82 5.42
N GLU A 30 -2.93 -3.00 4.66
CA GLU A 30 -4.31 -2.97 5.16
C GLU A 30 -4.77 -4.37 5.54
N GLU A 31 -4.40 -5.37 4.73
CA GLU A 31 -4.81 -6.77 4.93
C GLU A 31 -3.78 -7.72 4.33
N LEU A 32 -3.59 -8.88 4.96
CA LEU A 32 -2.82 -10.01 4.43
C LEU A 32 -3.71 -11.24 4.36
N ILE A 33 -3.76 -11.87 3.20
CA ILE A 33 -4.58 -13.05 2.94
C ILE A 33 -3.64 -14.18 2.53
N LYS A 34 -3.70 -15.31 3.23
CA LYS A 34 -3.03 -16.53 2.79
C LYS A 34 -4.00 -17.33 1.93
N THR A 35 -3.68 -17.49 0.66
CA THR A 35 -4.48 -18.28 -0.29
C THR A 35 -4.36 -19.79 0.04
N PRO A 36 -5.35 -20.61 -0.33
CA PRO A 36 -5.30 -22.07 -0.13
C PRO A 36 -4.09 -22.74 -0.78
N ASN A 37 -3.59 -22.16 -1.88
CA ASN A 37 -2.42 -22.66 -2.62
C ASN A 37 -1.09 -22.29 -1.93
N GLY A 38 -1.13 -21.58 -0.81
CA GLY A 38 0.04 -21.21 -0.02
C GLY A 38 0.62 -19.83 -0.32
N ASN A 39 0.14 -19.12 -1.37
CA ASN A 39 0.57 -17.76 -1.67
C ASN A 39 0.05 -16.76 -0.63
N VAL A 40 0.73 -15.64 -0.47
CA VAL A 40 0.31 -14.53 0.39
C VAL A 40 -0.04 -13.33 -0.48
N GLU A 41 -1.26 -12.82 -0.33
CA GLU A 41 -1.74 -11.61 -0.98
C GLU A 41 -1.78 -10.48 0.04
N ALA A 42 -1.40 -9.28 -0.39
CA ALA A 42 -1.43 -8.09 0.45
C ALA A 42 -2.33 -7.03 -0.17
N LYS A 43 -3.37 -6.63 0.54
CA LYS A 43 -4.07 -5.38 0.25
C LYS A 43 -3.27 -4.25 0.87
N VAL A 44 -2.83 -3.32 0.02
CA VAL A 44 -1.92 -2.26 0.45
C VAL A 44 -2.40 -0.90 -0.01
N MET A 45 -2.20 0.09 0.84
CA MET A 45 -2.23 1.49 0.45
C MET A 45 -0.85 1.88 -0.06
N CYS A 46 -0.76 2.34 -1.30
CA CYS A 46 0.50 2.75 -1.91
C CYS A 46 0.73 4.26 -1.74
N PHE A 47 1.93 4.64 -1.32
CA PHE A 47 2.36 6.03 -1.30
C PHE A 47 3.23 6.30 -2.51
N PHE A 48 2.82 7.29 -3.30
CA PHE A 48 3.59 7.71 -4.46
C PHE A 48 4.33 9.00 -4.15
N ARG A 49 5.55 9.12 -4.67
CA ARG A 49 6.21 10.42 -4.71
C ARG A 49 5.55 11.20 -5.82
N ARG A 50 5.34 12.50 -5.63
CA ARG A 50 4.73 13.39 -6.63
C ARG A 50 5.35 13.25 -8.03
N ARG A 51 6.67 13.07 -8.13
CA ARG A 51 7.40 12.86 -9.41
C ARG A 51 7.08 11.54 -10.13
N ASP A 52 6.59 10.53 -9.41
CA ASP A 52 6.25 9.22 -9.98
C ASP A 52 4.80 9.17 -10.49
N ILE A 53 4.02 10.23 -10.25
CA ILE A 53 2.61 10.36 -10.65
C ILE A 53 2.53 11.22 -11.91
N SER A 54 1.68 10.84 -12.87
CA SER A 54 1.47 11.67 -14.06
C SER A 54 0.88 13.03 -13.70
N GLY A 55 1.25 14.08 -14.43
CA GLY A 55 0.81 15.45 -14.14
C GLY A 55 -0.71 15.62 -14.04
N SER A 56 -1.48 14.92 -14.87
CA SER A 56 -2.95 14.92 -14.82
C SER A 56 -3.50 14.32 -13.51
N LEU A 57 -2.87 13.26 -13.01
CA LEU A 57 -3.28 12.60 -11.77
C LEU A 57 -2.90 13.44 -10.54
N ILE A 58 -1.77 14.17 -10.58
CA ILE A 58 -1.39 15.11 -9.52
C ILE A 58 -2.47 16.18 -9.34
N VAL A 59 -2.99 16.76 -10.43
CA VAL A 59 -4.05 17.78 -10.37
C VAL A 59 -5.34 17.23 -9.75
N LEU A 60 -5.65 15.97 -10.00
CA LEU A 60 -6.81 15.30 -9.40
C LEU A 60 -6.56 14.96 -7.92
N ALA A 61 -5.36 14.49 -7.58
CA ALA A 61 -4.96 14.19 -6.22
C ALA A 61 -4.95 15.44 -5.33
N ASP A 62 -4.39 16.56 -5.81
CA ASP A 62 -4.38 17.84 -5.10
C ASP A 62 -5.80 18.31 -4.73
N LYS A 63 -6.78 18.12 -5.63
CA LYS A 63 -8.20 18.42 -5.36
C LYS A 63 -8.80 17.50 -4.29
N HIS A 64 -8.36 16.24 -4.23
CA HIS A 64 -8.85 15.24 -3.29
C HIS A 64 -8.16 15.30 -1.92
N GLN A 65 -6.88 15.73 -1.84
CA GLN A 65 -6.13 15.86 -0.59
C GLN A 65 -6.82 16.77 0.43
N ILE A 66 -7.50 17.82 -0.05
CA ILE A 66 -8.25 18.78 0.80
C ILE A 66 -9.41 18.08 1.53
N ARG A 67 -9.95 16.98 0.98
CA ARG A 67 -11.16 16.33 1.49
C ARG A 67 -10.89 15.16 2.43
N THR A 68 -9.70 14.55 2.38
CA THR A 68 -9.38 13.33 3.15
C THR A 68 -8.12 13.43 4.02
N GLY A 69 -7.33 14.49 3.91
CA GLY A 69 -6.12 14.70 4.73
C GLY A 69 -5.03 13.64 4.53
N SER A 70 -5.15 12.77 3.52
CA SER A 70 -4.23 11.67 3.27
C SER A 70 -3.33 11.98 2.09
N ILE A 71 -2.02 11.76 2.28
CA ILE A 71 -0.94 12.05 1.33
C ILE A 71 -1.05 11.06 0.16
N ASP A 72 -1.34 11.54 -1.05
CA ASP A 72 -1.32 10.85 -2.36
C ASP A 72 -1.29 9.31 -2.29
N CYS A 73 -2.33 8.74 -1.66
CA CYS A 73 -2.41 7.33 -1.38
C CYS A 73 -3.39 6.67 -2.35
N ILE A 74 -2.91 5.68 -3.10
CA ILE A 74 -3.74 4.88 -4.01
C ILE A 74 -3.87 3.47 -3.42
N ASP A 75 -5.10 2.97 -3.31
CA ASP A 75 -5.35 1.59 -2.89
C ASP A 75 -5.00 0.64 -4.04
N VAL A 76 -4.05 -0.26 -3.80
CA VAL A 76 -3.60 -1.25 -4.80
C VAL A 76 -3.56 -2.63 -4.13
N VAL A 77 -4.14 -3.64 -4.77
CA VAL A 77 -4.00 -5.04 -4.32
C VAL A 77 -2.76 -5.63 -4.96
N VAL A 78 -1.85 -6.18 -4.15
CA VAL A 78 -0.59 -6.77 -4.62
C VAL A 78 -0.57 -8.24 -4.25
N VAL A 79 -0.44 -9.10 -5.25
CA VAL A 79 -0.26 -10.55 -5.08
C VAL A 79 1.25 -10.82 -5.01
N LEU A 80 1.76 -11.25 -3.85
CA LEU A 80 3.13 -11.72 -3.75
C LEU A 80 3.14 -13.20 -4.18
N VAL A 81 3.56 -13.43 -5.43
CA VAL A 81 3.84 -14.78 -5.93
C VAL A 81 5.31 -15.12 -5.60
N PRO A 82 5.62 -16.33 -5.12
CA PRO A 82 7.01 -16.78 -4.95
C PRO A 82 7.78 -16.88 -6.28
#